data_AF-A0A1Z8MAC0-F1
#
_entry.id   AF-A0A1Z8MAC0-F1
#
_cell.length_a   1.000
_cell.length_b   1.000
_cell.length_c   1.000
_cell.angle_alpha   90.00
_cell.angle_beta   90.00
_cell.angle_gamma   90.00
#
_symmetry.space_group_name_H-M   'P 1'
#
loop_
_entity.id
_entity.type
_entity.pdbx_description
1 polymer ?
#
loop_
_entity_poly.entity_id
_entity_poly.type
_entity_poly.pdbx_seq_one_letter_code
_entity_poly.pdbx_strand_id
1 'polypeptide(L)'
;MSTSTASEKSGLKVSRFDSVTSLFLALILFLGCFALMLLIIWWLSGDPKADAAPIEITYSGTENPPGFERDFEPPGAEEVEDLMEPTLEDTLEAVTDAVSTVAGAPTSSNTPTAATTKGTGKGDSRRPGPPGEGIDAIPEYERWELTFNAKGRDDYARQLDFYKIELCAFGGGRNGLDIASNLANSPRKRTTADPSTEKRIYFSWKRTNPLRQFDLQLLGQAGIQTTRRSTVMLINEEMKQTLLRLEKDYCEKAGKKFPESIAKTYFESSAGGDGYEWKLIDQRYRPGR
;
A
#
# COMPACT_ATOMS: atom_id res chain seq x y z
N MET A 1 72.25 2.15 -64.15
CA MET A 1 71.41 1.40 -63.21
C MET A 1 71.13 2.32 -62.04
N SER A 2 69.86 2.70 -61.84
CA SER A 2 69.30 3.32 -60.62
C SER A 2 69.78 4.74 -60.25
N THR A 3 68.99 5.72 -59.82
CA THR A 3 67.54 5.92 -59.61
C THR A 3 67.35 7.42 -59.38
N SER A 4 66.25 7.95 -59.93
CA SER A 4 65.64 9.23 -59.54
C SER A 4 65.36 9.27 -58.03
N THR A 5 65.50 10.44 -57.40
CA THR A 5 64.53 11.09 -56.48
C THR A 5 65.24 12.13 -55.61
N ALA A 6 65.47 13.34 -56.14
CA ALA A 6 65.59 14.53 -55.30
C ALA A 6 64.18 15.11 -55.15
N SER A 7 63.52 14.75 -54.06
CA SER A 7 62.19 15.25 -53.69
C SER A 7 62.30 16.74 -53.36
N GLU A 8 62.00 17.60 -54.32
CA GLU A 8 61.83 19.03 -54.11
C GLU A 8 60.46 19.26 -53.44
N LYS A 9 60.41 19.07 -52.11
CA LYS A 9 59.28 19.52 -51.28
C LYS A 9 59.34 21.04 -51.18
N SER A 10 58.82 21.72 -52.19
CA SER A 10 58.56 23.16 -52.13
C SER A 10 57.50 23.40 -51.05
N GLY A 11 57.94 23.81 -49.87
CA GLY A 11 57.09 24.01 -48.70
C GLY A 11 56.13 25.17 -48.92
N LEU A 12 54.85 24.87 -49.08
CA LEU A 12 53.76 25.84 -49.09
C LEU A 12 53.79 26.64 -47.78
N LYS A 13 54.22 27.90 -47.83
CA LYS A 13 54.21 28.80 -46.68
C LYS A 13 52.79 29.35 -46.51
N VAL A 14 52.16 29.00 -45.39
CA VAL A 14 50.84 29.51 -45.02
C VAL A 14 50.95 31.02 -44.81
N SER A 15 50.08 31.79 -45.47
CA SER A 15 50.00 33.24 -45.29
C SER A 15 49.51 33.54 -43.88
N ARG A 16 50.06 34.59 -43.24
CA ARG A 16 49.61 35.05 -41.91
C ARG A 16 48.13 35.41 -41.92
N PHE A 17 47.62 35.90 -43.04
CA PHE A 17 46.20 36.15 -43.23
C PHE A 17 45.38 34.86 -43.10
N ASP A 18 45.77 33.80 -43.82
CA ASP A 18 45.08 32.51 -43.84
C ASP A 18 45.07 31.82 -42.46
N SER A 19 46.14 32.01 -41.68
CA SER A 19 46.22 31.53 -40.28
C SER A 19 45.25 32.26 -39.35
N VAL A 20 45.06 33.57 -39.54
CA VAL A 20 44.12 34.36 -38.72
C VAL A 20 42.68 34.06 -39.12
N THR A 21 42.40 33.95 -40.42
CA THR A 21 41.05 33.65 -40.92
C THR A 21 40.61 32.24 -40.53
N SER A 22 41.49 31.24 -40.62
CA SER A 22 41.19 29.88 -40.14
C SER A 22 41.00 29.79 -38.62
N LEU A 23 41.75 30.57 -37.83
CA LEU A 23 41.54 30.66 -36.38
C LEU A 23 40.17 31.25 -36.05
N PHE A 24 39.76 32.34 -36.71
CA PHE A 24 38.43 32.92 -36.51
C PHE A 24 37.31 31.95 -36.91
N LEU A 25 37.47 31.26 -38.03
CA LEU A 25 36.48 30.29 -38.52
C LEU A 25 36.36 29.09 -37.57
N ALA A 26 37.49 28.59 -37.06
CA ALA A 26 37.53 27.54 -36.04
C ALA A 26 36.85 27.99 -34.73
N LEU A 27 37.08 29.23 -34.29
CA LEU A 27 36.52 29.77 -33.06
C LEU A 27 35.00 29.97 -33.18
N ILE A 28 34.52 30.48 -34.31
CA ILE A 28 33.08 30.62 -34.60
C ILE A 28 32.41 29.24 -34.66
N LEU A 29 33.01 28.26 -35.34
CA LEU A 29 32.47 26.89 -35.38
C LEU A 29 32.47 26.25 -33.99
N PHE A 30 33.52 26.44 -33.20
CA PHE A 30 33.60 25.91 -31.84
C PHE A 30 32.51 26.51 -30.95
N LEU A 31 32.33 27.84 -30.96
CA LEU A 31 31.25 28.49 -30.22
C LEU A 31 29.87 28.05 -30.71
N GLY A 32 29.69 27.92 -32.03
CA GLY A 32 28.44 27.46 -32.63
C GLY A 32 28.10 26.02 -32.21
N CYS A 33 29.05 25.10 -32.32
CA CYS A 33 28.87 23.71 -31.87
C CYS A 33 28.65 23.62 -30.35
N PHE A 34 29.33 24.43 -29.56
CA PHE A 34 29.16 24.45 -28.11
C PHE A 34 27.77 24.97 -27.71
N ALA A 35 27.32 26.07 -28.32
CA ALA A 35 25.98 26.59 -28.10
C ALA A 35 24.89 25.61 -28.57
N LEU A 36 25.10 24.95 -29.72
CA LEU A 36 24.19 23.93 -30.24
C LEU A 36 24.14 22.72 -29.30
N MET A 37 25.27 22.28 -28.75
CA MET A 37 25.32 21.21 -27.74
C MET A 37 24.55 21.59 -26.48
N LEU A 38 24.72 22.82 -25.96
CA LEU A 38 23.95 23.31 -24.81
C LEU A 38 22.46 23.40 -25.11
N LEU A 39 22.09 23.79 -26.34
CA LEU A 39 20.69 23.83 -26.78
C LEU A 39 20.08 22.44 -26.88
N ILE A 40 20.83 21.44 -27.36
CA ILE A 40 20.43 20.04 -27.35
C ILE A 40 20.26 19.55 -25.91
N ILE A 41 21.23 19.79 -25.03
CA ILE A 41 21.13 19.41 -23.61
C ILE A 41 19.91 20.06 -22.98
N TRP A 42 19.68 21.35 -23.21
CA TRP A 42 18.51 22.04 -22.70
C TRP A 42 17.20 21.44 -23.22
N TRP A 43 17.12 21.15 -24.53
CA TRP A 43 15.95 20.50 -25.14
C TRP A 43 15.70 19.10 -24.53
N LEU A 44 16.76 18.34 -24.28
CA LEU A 44 16.68 16.98 -23.75
C LEU A 44 16.58 16.90 -22.21
N SER A 45 16.97 17.94 -21.48
CA SER A 45 17.04 17.88 -20.00
C SER A 45 15.66 17.85 -19.35
N GLY A 46 14.60 18.20 -20.08
CA GLY A 46 13.23 18.26 -19.56
C GLY A 46 13.07 19.25 -18.41
N ASP A 47 11.87 19.34 -17.86
CA ASP A 47 11.63 20.16 -16.67
C ASP A 47 12.30 19.49 -15.45
N PRO A 48 12.98 20.26 -14.58
CA PRO A 48 13.44 19.74 -13.31
C PRO A 48 12.23 19.21 -12.55
N LYS A 49 12.25 17.91 -12.20
CA LYS A 49 11.22 17.32 -11.33
C LYS A 49 11.27 18.07 -10.01
N ALA A 50 10.32 18.99 -9.80
CA ALA A 50 10.16 19.63 -8.51
C ALA A 50 9.96 18.52 -7.48
N ASP A 51 10.76 18.53 -6.42
CA ASP A 51 10.53 17.65 -5.27
C ASP A 51 9.12 17.94 -4.78
N ALA A 52 8.20 17.00 -5.04
CA ALA A 52 6.80 17.18 -4.72
C ALA A 52 6.69 17.38 -3.20
N ALA A 53 6.19 18.56 -2.80
CA ALA A 53 6.00 18.90 -1.40
C ALA A 53 5.24 17.78 -0.65
N PRO A 54 5.58 17.52 0.62
CA PRO A 54 4.86 16.52 1.42
C PRO A 54 3.36 16.81 1.42
N ILE A 55 2.56 15.77 1.19
CA ILE A 55 1.11 15.85 1.29
C ILE A 55 0.76 15.67 2.76
N GLU A 56 0.26 16.73 3.39
CA GLU A 56 -0.31 16.69 4.74
C GLU A 56 -1.83 16.86 4.65
N ILE A 57 -2.58 15.94 5.27
CA ILE A 57 -4.04 15.95 5.30
C ILE A 57 -4.49 16.02 6.75
N THR A 58 -5.32 17.02 7.06
CA THR A 58 -5.97 17.16 8.37
C THR A 58 -7.42 16.71 8.25
N TYR A 59 -7.78 15.64 8.95
CA TYR A 59 -9.12 15.04 8.93
C TYR A 59 -10.08 15.72 9.92
N SER A 60 -11.36 15.90 9.55
CA SER A 60 -12.39 16.30 10.51
C SER A 60 -12.91 15.11 11.30
N GLY A 61 -13.36 15.38 12.52
CA GLY A 61 -14.04 14.40 13.35
C GLY A 61 -15.54 14.25 13.05
N THR A 62 -16.11 14.88 12.02
CA THR A 62 -17.58 14.94 11.84
C THR A 62 -18.16 13.81 11.00
N GLU A 63 -19.43 13.50 11.27
CA GLU A 63 -20.39 12.58 10.63
C GLU A 63 -19.88 11.45 9.72
N ASN A 64 -20.21 10.22 10.12
CA ASN A 64 -19.99 9.03 9.33
C ASN A 64 -20.68 9.12 7.96
N PRO A 65 -19.94 9.04 6.83
CA PRO A 65 -20.53 8.97 5.49
C PRO A 65 -21.37 7.69 5.32
N PRO A 66 -22.23 7.63 4.29
CA PRO A 66 -22.98 6.41 4.00
C PRO A 66 -22.01 5.26 3.66
N GLY A 67 -22.13 4.16 4.41
CA GLY A 67 -21.30 2.96 4.25
C GLY A 67 -21.59 2.22 2.95
N PHE A 68 -20.59 1.52 2.42
CA PHE A 68 -20.72 0.65 1.24
C PHE A 68 -21.33 -0.71 1.65
N GLU A 69 -22.16 -1.29 0.79
CA GLU A 69 -22.53 -2.71 0.89
C GLU A 69 -21.24 -3.53 0.76
N ARG A 70 -20.96 -4.40 1.72
CA ARG A 70 -19.97 -5.46 1.51
C ARG A 70 -20.62 -6.42 0.52
N ASP A 71 -20.38 -6.24 -0.77
CA ASP A 71 -20.60 -7.29 -1.78
C ASP A 71 -19.60 -8.42 -1.49
N PHE A 72 -19.86 -9.11 -0.39
CA PHE A 72 -19.55 -10.49 -0.21
C PHE A 72 -20.93 -11.12 -0.31
N GLU A 73 -21.22 -11.71 -1.46
CA GLU A 73 -22.40 -12.55 -1.60
C GLU A 73 -22.27 -13.60 -0.48
N PRO A 74 -23.16 -13.59 0.53
CA PRO A 74 -23.13 -14.62 1.55
C PRO A 74 -23.26 -15.95 0.80
N PRO A 75 -22.44 -16.98 1.12
CA PRO A 75 -22.62 -18.29 0.52
C PRO A 75 -24.11 -18.65 0.63
N GLY A 76 -24.68 -19.07 -0.51
CA GLY A 76 -26.10 -19.39 -0.59
C GLY A 76 -26.47 -20.36 0.52
N ALA A 77 -27.69 -20.24 1.04
CA ALA A 77 -28.21 -21.07 2.13
C ALA A 77 -28.23 -22.59 1.82
N GLU A 78 -27.78 -23.01 0.63
CA GLU A 78 -27.65 -24.40 0.20
C GLU A 78 -26.25 -25.00 0.45
N GLU A 79 -25.25 -24.22 0.88
CA GLU A 79 -23.94 -24.75 1.33
C GLU A 79 -23.78 -24.79 2.87
N VAL A 80 -24.86 -24.52 3.61
CA VAL A 80 -24.86 -24.54 5.10
C VAL A 80 -25.46 -25.82 5.68
N GLU A 81 -25.91 -26.77 4.85
CA GLU A 81 -26.40 -28.08 5.33
C GLU A 81 -25.29 -29.14 5.50
N ASP A 82 -24.08 -28.93 4.95
CA ASP A 82 -22.98 -29.91 5.04
C ASP A 82 -21.97 -29.64 6.19
N LEU A 83 -22.29 -28.75 7.14
CA LEU A 83 -21.55 -28.57 8.40
C LEU A 83 -22.39 -28.85 9.65
N MET A 84 -23.41 -29.70 9.53
CA MET A 84 -23.92 -30.47 10.66
C MET A 84 -23.41 -31.90 10.57
N GLU A 85 -22.15 -32.13 10.94
CA GLU A 85 -21.76 -33.48 11.33
C GLU A 85 -22.41 -33.83 12.68
N PRO A 86 -23.04 -35.01 12.78
CA PRO A 86 -23.99 -35.34 13.83
C PRO A 86 -23.26 -35.79 15.11
N THR A 87 -23.64 -35.25 16.26
CA THR A 87 -23.20 -35.76 17.56
C THR A 87 -24.34 -36.48 18.26
N LEU A 88 -24.78 -37.65 17.77
CA LEU A 88 -25.85 -38.42 18.45
C LEU A 88 -25.77 -39.92 18.12
N GLU A 89 -24.68 -40.59 18.51
CA GLU A 89 -24.61 -42.06 18.59
C GLU A 89 -24.32 -42.59 20.01
N ASP A 90 -24.50 -41.75 21.04
CA ASP A 90 -24.86 -42.20 22.40
C ASP A 90 -26.34 -41.86 22.72
N THR A 91 -27.18 -41.91 21.68
CA THR A 91 -28.65 -41.88 21.69
C THR A 91 -29.26 -43.21 22.17
N LEU A 92 -28.68 -43.87 23.18
CA LEU A 92 -29.20 -45.15 23.70
C LEU A 92 -29.21 -45.30 25.23
N GLU A 93 -29.44 -44.23 26.01
CA GLU A 93 -29.74 -44.40 27.45
C GLU A 93 -30.74 -43.40 28.06
N ALA A 94 -31.61 -42.76 27.27
CA ALA A 94 -32.61 -41.85 27.82
C ALA A 94 -33.99 -41.90 27.13
N VAL A 95 -34.37 -43.08 26.65
CA VAL A 95 -35.73 -43.34 26.15
C VAL A 95 -36.43 -44.34 27.07
N THR A 96 -36.73 -43.98 28.33
CA THR A 96 -37.67 -44.80 29.15
C THR A 96 -38.48 -44.05 30.23
N ASP A 97 -38.45 -42.72 30.37
CA ASP A 97 -39.38 -42.08 31.33
C ASP A 97 -39.74 -40.65 30.94
N ALA A 98 -40.72 -40.50 30.05
CA ALA A 98 -41.64 -39.35 30.03
C ALA A 98 -42.71 -39.53 28.92
N VAL A 99 -43.44 -40.64 28.95
CA VAL A 99 -44.76 -40.72 28.30
C VAL A 99 -45.82 -40.60 29.39
N SER A 100 -46.34 -39.39 29.58
CA SER A 100 -47.65 -39.03 30.17
C SER A 100 -47.54 -37.57 30.64
N THR A 101 -48.37 -36.61 30.25
CA THR A 101 -49.80 -36.72 29.95
C THR A 101 -50.31 -35.37 29.40
N VAL A 102 -51.27 -35.47 28.46
CA VAL A 102 -52.44 -34.57 28.26
C VAL A 102 -52.12 -33.18 27.66
N ALA A 103 -52.31 -32.97 26.36
CA ALA A 103 -53.57 -32.76 25.61
C ALA A 103 -54.18 -31.34 25.78
N GLY A 104 -54.21 -30.61 24.66
CA GLY A 104 -54.91 -29.34 24.46
C GLY A 104 -54.84 -28.95 22.97
N ALA A 105 -55.99 -29.02 22.30
CA ALA A 105 -56.21 -29.06 20.85
C ALA A 105 -55.93 -27.71 20.10
N PRO A 106 -56.00 -27.69 18.74
CA PRO A 106 -55.30 -26.77 17.85
C PRO A 106 -56.15 -25.59 17.35
N THR A 107 -55.51 -24.53 16.87
CA THR A 107 -56.12 -23.58 15.91
C THR A 107 -55.07 -22.93 15.02
N SER A 108 -55.14 -23.26 13.73
CA SER A 108 -54.48 -22.54 12.65
C SER A 108 -55.17 -21.19 12.39
N SER A 109 -54.38 -20.13 12.17
CA SER A 109 -54.46 -19.20 11.01
C SER A 109 -54.12 -17.74 11.35
N ASN A 110 -53.40 -17.14 10.37
CA ASN A 110 -53.22 -15.72 10.09
C ASN A 110 -52.13 -14.91 10.84
N THR A 111 -50.95 -14.95 10.23
CA THR A 111 -50.03 -13.84 9.97
C THR A 111 -50.72 -12.47 9.87
N PRO A 112 -50.16 -11.45 10.54
CA PRO A 112 -49.61 -10.33 9.78
C PRO A 112 -48.13 -10.13 10.13
N THR A 113 -47.35 -10.11 9.06
CA THR A 113 -45.94 -9.77 8.96
C THR A 113 -45.65 -8.52 9.78
N ALA A 114 -45.03 -8.70 10.95
CA ALA A 114 -44.41 -7.59 11.65
C ALA A 114 -43.29 -7.07 10.75
N ALA A 115 -43.53 -5.88 10.19
CA ALA A 115 -42.59 -5.13 9.40
C ALA A 115 -41.27 -5.04 10.16
N THR A 116 -40.29 -5.83 9.71
CA THR A 116 -38.89 -5.56 9.99
C THR A 116 -38.66 -4.15 9.46
N THR A 117 -38.40 -3.21 10.37
CA THR A 117 -37.82 -1.93 10.01
C THR A 117 -36.58 -2.23 9.20
N LYS A 118 -36.68 -2.09 7.87
CA LYS A 118 -35.55 -2.01 6.95
C LYS A 118 -34.76 -0.76 7.35
N GLY A 119 -33.98 -0.88 8.40
CA GLY A 119 -32.77 -0.08 8.54
C GLY A 119 -31.85 -0.57 7.44
N THR A 120 -31.86 0.11 6.30
CA THR A 120 -30.79 -0.02 5.32
C THR A 120 -29.56 0.53 6.03
N GLY A 121 -28.81 -0.35 6.71
CA GLY A 121 -27.57 -0.03 7.41
C GLY A 121 -26.48 0.37 6.43
N LYS A 122 -26.69 1.51 5.76
CA LYS A 122 -25.74 2.23 4.91
C LYS A 122 -25.08 3.32 5.75
N GLY A 123 -24.54 2.93 6.90
CA GLY A 123 -23.78 3.81 7.76
C GLY A 123 -22.35 3.30 7.85
N ASP A 124 -21.38 4.17 7.58
CA ASP A 124 -20.01 3.94 8.04
C ASP A 124 -20.06 3.72 9.57
N SER A 125 -19.40 2.66 10.06
CA SER A 125 -19.51 2.21 11.46
C SER A 125 -18.53 2.93 12.39
N ARG A 126 -17.90 4.01 11.94
CA ARG A 126 -17.02 4.84 12.79
C ARG A 126 -17.78 5.42 13.98
N ARG A 127 -17.09 5.88 15.02
CA ARG A 127 -17.74 6.71 16.04
C ARG A 127 -17.63 8.16 15.57
N PRO A 128 -18.74 8.94 15.54
CA PRO A 128 -18.66 10.36 15.28
C PRO A 128 -17.65 10.98 16.26
N GLY A 129 -16.64 11.66 15.74
CA GLY A 129 -15.67 12.39 16.53
C GLY A 129 -16.20 13.75 16.97
N PRO A 130 -15.46 14.47 17.83
CA PRO A 130 -15.77 15.85 18.17
C PRO A 130 -15.75 16.73 16.90
N PRO A 131 -16.65 17.72 16.77
CA PRO A 131 -16.65 18.63 15.63
C PRO A 131 -15.31 19.38 15.53
N GLY A 132 -14.70 19.39 14.36
CA GLY A 132 -13.40 20.03 14.10
C GLY A 132 -13.25 20.50 12.65
N GLU A 133 -12.40 21.51 12.44
CA GLU A 133 -12.10 22.17 11.15
C GLU A 133 -11.21 21.31 10.23
N GLY A 134 -11.62 20.09 9.94
CA GLY A 134 -10.87 19.18 9.06
C GLY A 134 -11.63 18.77 7.80
N ILE A 135 -10.93 18.05 6.93
CA ILE A 135 -11.52 17.49 5.71
C ILE A 135 -12.32 16.24 6.08
N ASP A 136 -13.57 16.15 5.62
CA ASP A 136 -14.42 14.96 5.77
C ASP A 136 -13.93 13.84 4.84
N ALA A 137 -12.83 13.20 5.25
CA ALA A 137 -12.17 12.14 4.53
C ALA A 137 -11.90 10.93 5.44
N ILE A 138 -11.79 9.74 4.85
CA ILE A 138 -11.49 8.50 5.56
C ILE A 138 -9.97 8.46 5.62
N PRO A 139 -9.37 8.36 6.82
CA PRO A 139 -7.93 8.43 6.98
C PRO A 139 -7.20 7.27 6.31
N GLU A 140 -5.93 7.47 5.97
CA GLU A 140 -5.10 6.53 5.20
C GLU A 140 -5.12 5.12 5.80
N TYR A 141 -4.99 5.02 7.13
CA TYR A 141 -4.94 3.75 7.85
C TYR A 141 -6.23 2.94 7.74
N GLU A 142 -7.36 3.59 7.43
CA GLU A 142 -8.64 2.94 7.20
C GLU A 142 -8.92 2.71 5.72
N ARG A 143 -8.58 3.66 4.84
CA ARG A 143 -8.91 3.56 3.40
C ARG A 143 -7.94 2.69 2.61
N TRP A 144 -6.69 2.54 3.04
CA TRP A 144 -5.69 1.78 2.29
C TRP A 144 -5.78 0.28 2.56
N GLU A 145 -5.51 -0.48 1.50
CA GLU A 145 -5.28 -1.92 1.55
C GLU A 145 -4.00 -2.24 0.78
N LEU A 146 -3.04 -2.84 1.47
CA LEU A 146 -1.71 -3.15 0.93
C LEU A 146 -1.62 -4.65 0.64
N THR A 147 -1.36 -5.00 -0.60
CA THR A 147 -1.16 -6.37 -1.05
C THR A 147 0.29 -6.57 -1.45
N PHE A 148 0.92 -7.61 -0.91
CA PHE A 148 2.30 -7.96 -1.21
C PHE A 148 2.32 -9.20 -2.09
N ASN A 149 2.87 -9.07 -3.30
CA ASN A 149 3.03 -10.20 -4.22
C ASN A 149 4.43 -10.81 -4.06
N ALA A 150 4.59 -11.64 -3.04
CA ALA A 150 5.86 -12.31 -2.72
C ALA A 150 5.75 -13.82 -2.97
N LYS A 151 6.79 -14.40 -3.59
CA LYS A 151 6.81 -15.85 -3.92
C LYS A 151 7.19 -16.75 -2.74
N GLY A 152 7.65 -16.17 -1.63
CA GLY A 152 8.06 -16.89 -0.44
C GLY A 152 8.58 -15.95 0.64
N ARG A 153 8.98 -16.52 1.79
CA ARG A 153 9.40 -15.76 2.98
C ARG A 153 10.57 -14.82 2.72
N ASP A 154 11.63 -15.31 2.07
CA ASP A 154 12.85 -14.52 1.90
C ASP A 154 12.62 -13.38 0.87
N ASP A 155 11.73 -13.60 -0.10
CA ASP A 155 11.32 -12.57 -1.06
C ASP A 155 10.47 -11.49 -0.38
N TYR A 156 9.53 -11.92 0.46
CA TYR A 156 8.72 -11.02 1.28
C TYR A 156 9.59 -10.18 2.23
N ALA A 157 10.59 -10.79 2.89
CA ALA A 157 11.51 -10.07 3.76
C ALA A 157 12.32 -8.99 3.00
N ARG A 158 12.80 -9.30 1.79
CA ARG A 158 13.47 -8.32 0.92
C ARG A 158 12.54 -7.19 0.51
N GLN A 159 11.29 -7.49 0.22
CA GLN A 159 10.26 -6.51 -0.13
C GLN A 159 9.97 -5.57 1.05
N LEU A 160 9.82 -6.11 2.27
CA LEU A 160 9.66 -5.29 3.47
C LEU A 160 10.87 -4.38 3.71
N ASP A 161 12.09 -4.91 3.58
CA ASP A 161 13.33 -4.13 3.77
C ASP A 161 13.51 -3.05 2.70
N PHE A 162 13.15 -3.34 1.44
CA PHE A 162 13.20 -2.37 0.35
C PHE A 162 12.31 -1.15 0.64
N TYR A 163 11.09 -1.38 1.14
CA TYR A 163 10.19 -0.32 1.56
C TYR A 163 10.49 0.25 2.95
N LYS A 164 11.52 -0.27 3.63
CA LYS A 164 11.88 0.09 5.02
C LYS A 164 10.69 -0.10 5.98
N ILE A 165 9.86 -1.10 5.72
CA ILE A 165 8.76 -1.50 6.61
C ILE A 165 9.36 -2.24 7.80
N GLU A 166 8.93 -1.86 9.00
CA GLU A 166 9.36 -2.53 10.23
C GLU A 166 8.22 -3.38 10.78
N LEU A 167 8.53 -4.58 11.27
CA LEU A 167 7.54 -5.42 11.94
C LEU A 167 7.54 -5.12 13.44
N CYS A 168 6.36 -5.01 14.04
CA CYS A 168 6.20 -4.70 15.45
C CYS A 168 5.30 -5.72 16.13
N ALA A 169 5.72 -6.19 17.31
CA ALA A 169 4.92 -7.03 18.20
C ALA A 169 4.56 -6.26 19.48
N PHE A 170 3.30 -6.29 19.87
CA PHE A 170 2.80 -5.65 21.09
C PHE A 170 1.69 -6.47 21.77
N GLY A 171 1.38 -6.13 23.02
CA GLY A 171 0.40 -6.85 23.84
C GLY A 171 1.01 -8.08 24.52
N GLY A 172 0.16 -9.02 24.93
CA GLY A 172 0.58 -10.24 25.64
C GLY A 172 1.05 -10.00 27.08
N GLY A 173 0.54 -8.94 27.73
CA GLY A 173 0.92 -8.57 29.10
C GLY A 173 2.24 -7.81 29.23
N ARG A 174 2.89 -7.43 28.11
CA ARG A 174 4.05 -6.55 28.10
C ARG A 174 3.65 -5.13 27.68
N ASN A 175 4.05 -4.16 28.50
CA ASN A 175 3.98 -2.75 28.14
C ASN A 175 5.22 -2.39 27.31
N GLY A 176 5.02 -2.14 26.02
CA GLY A 176 6.08 -1.78 25.08
C GLY A 176 5.90 -2.38 23.69
N LEU A 177 6.61 -1.79 22.73
CA LEU A 177 6.67 -2.22 21.34
C LEU A 177 8.01 -2.90 21.09
N ASP A 178 7.98 -4.14 20.61
CA ASP A 178 9.18 -4.81 20.09
C ASP A 178 9.17 -4.73 18.57
N ILE A 179 10.14 -4.00 18.01
CA ILE A 179 10.23 -3.69 16.59
C ILE A 179 11.42 -4.44 15.99
N ALA A 180 11.24 -5.03 14.81
CA ALA A 180 12.28 -5.62 13.99
C ALA A 180 12.42 -4.87 12.67
N SER A 181 13.66 -4.64 12.25
CA SER A 181 14.04 -4.08 10.95
C SER A 181 15.17 -4.90 10.31
N ASN A 182 15.45 -4.68 9.02
CA ASN A 182 16.47 -5.42 8.26
C ASN A 182 16.23 -6.94 8.25
N LEU A 183 14.99 -7.32 7.96
CA LEU A 183 14.38 -8.63 8.12
C LEU A 183 14.98 -9.69 7.19
N ALA A 184 15.47 -9.30 6.00
CA ALA A 184 15.98 -10.23 4.99
C ALA A 184 17.38 -10.76 5.32
N ASN A 185 18.27 -9.88 5.81
CA ASN A 185 19.69 -10.20 5.97
C ASN A 185 20.08 -10.44 7.42
N SER A 186 19.90 -9.43 8.27
CA SER A 186 20.37 -9.45 9.66
C SER A 186 19.37 -8.68 10.52
N PRO A 187 18.30 -9.37 10.96
CA PRO A 187 17.21 -8.73 11.70
C PRO A 187 17.74 -8.01 12.95
N ARG A 188 17.40 -6.73 13.07
CA ARG A 188 17.75 -5.89 14.22
C ARG A 188 16.52 -5.68 15.07
N LYS A 189 16.62 -6.00 16.35
CA LYS A 189 15.57 -5.74 17.34
C LYS A 189 15.78 -4.39 18.00
N ARG A 190 14.69 -3.62 18.12
CA ARG A 190 14.59 -2.40 18.93
C ARG A 190 13.35 -2.52 19.82
N THR A 191 13.49 -2.21 21.11
CA THR A 191 12.36 -2.20 22.04
C THR A 191 12.08 -0.77 22.49
N THR A 192 10.82 -0.36 22.42
CA THR A 192 10.35 0.93 22.89
C THR A 192 9.43 0.71 24.09
N ALA A 193 9.78 1.26 25.25
CA ALA A 193 8.99 1.12 26.47
C ALA A 193 7.69 1.95 26.45
N ASP A 194 7.67 3.05 25.69
CA ASP A 194 6.53 3.95 25.57
C ASP A 194 5.88 3.85 24.17
N PRO A 195 4.76 3.13 24.04
CA PRO A 195 4.04 3.00 22.77
C PRO A 195 3.54 4.33 22.19
N SER A 196 3.35 5.37 23.03
CA SER A 196 2.81 6.66 22.57
C SER A 196 3.79 7.46 21.70
N THR A 197 5.07 7.10 21.76
CA THR A 197 6.11 7.70 20.93
C THR A 197 6.02 7.25 19.46
N GLU A 198 5.38 6.11 19.19
CA GLU A 198 5.21 5.59 17.84
C GLU A 198 3.95 6.16 17.19
N LYS A 199 4.14 7.14 16.31
CA LYS A 199 3.05 7.84 15.61
C LYS A 199 2.83 7.36 14.17
N ARG A 200 3.65 6.43 13.68
CA ARG A 200 3.53 5.91 12.32
C ARG A 200 2.22 5.15 12.13
N ILE A 201 1.70 5.21 10.92
CA ILE A 201 0.58 4.36 10.51
C ILE A 201 1.06 2.91 10.55
N TYR A 202 0.19 2.03 11.05
CA TYR A 202 0.44 0.61 11.09
C TYR A 202 -0.65 -0.18 10.41
N PHE A 203 -0.28 -1.33 9.84
CA PHE A 203 -1.20 -2.27 9.20
C PHE A 203 -1.11 -3.64 9.85
N SER A 204 -2.25 -4.31 9.96
CA SER A 204 -2.35 -5.69 10.43
C SER A 204 -3.09 -6.54 9.41
N TRP A 205 -2.74 -7.82 9.31
CA TRP A 205 -3.51 -8.77 8.53
C TRP A 205 -4.90 -8.99 9.14
N LYS A 206 -5.96 -8.74 8.35
CA LYS A 206 -7.36 -8.96 8.77
C LYS A 206 -7.78 -10.43 8.72
N ARG A 207 -7.18 -11.20 7.83
CA ARG A 207 -7.46 -12.63 7.61
C ARG A 207 -6.18 -13.43 7.83
N THR A 208 -6.33 -14.69 8.19
CA THR A 208 -5.20 -15.63 8.19
C THR A 208 -4.67 -15.76 6.77
N ASN A 209 -3.43 -15.33 6.55
CA ASN A 209 -2.73 -15.35 5.26
C ASN A 209 -1.33 -15.96 5.49
N PRO A 210 -0.79 -16.76 4.56
CA PRO A 210 0.61 -17.19 4.57
C PRO A 210 1.62 -16.10 4.95
N LEU A 211 1.43 -14.85 4.50
CA LEU A 211 2.31 -13.71 4.82
C LEU A 211 2.34 -13.38 6.31
N ARG A 212 1.23 -13.56 7.03
CA ARG A 212 1.20 -13.41 8.50
C ARG A 212 2.11 -14.43 9.17
N GLN A 213 2.20 -15.65 8.63
CA GLN A 213 3.10 -16.67 9.16
C GLN A 213 4.56 -16.28 8.93
N PHE A 214 4.87 -15.62 7.80
CA PHE A 214 6.19 -15.06 7.55
C PHE A 214 6.54 -13.95 8.54
N ASP A 215 5.61 -13.02 8.85
CA ASP A 215 5.84 -12.00 9.88
C ASP A 215 6.26 -12.62 11.22
N LEU A 216 5.56 -13.68 11.66
CA LEU A 216 5.87 -14.38 12.90
C LEU A 216 7.25 -15.03 12.88
N GLN A 217 7.64 -15.63 11.75
CA GLN A 217 8.96 -16.25 11.58
C GLN A 217 10.08 -15.20 11.56
N LEU A 218 9.88 -14.08 10.86
CA LEU A 218 10.85 -12.98 10.78
C LEU A 218 11.05 -12.30 12.14
N LEU A 219 9.96 -12.07 12.89
CA LEU A 219 10.03 -11.58 14.27
C LEU A 219 10.74 -12.58 15.19
N GLY A 220 10.47 -13.87 15.03
CA GLY A 220 11.16 -14.94 15.76
C GLY A 220 12.66 -14.95 15.50
N GLN A 221 13.08 -14.80 14.24
CA GLN A 221 14.48 -14.70 13.83
C GLN A 221 15.18 -13.47 14.43
N ALA A 222 14.45 -12.37 14.64
CA ALA A 222 14.93 -11.19 15.35
C ALA A 222 14.99 -11.34 16.88
N GLY A 223 14.62 -12.50 17.44
CA GLY A 223 14.58 -12.72 18.89
C GLY A 223 13.40 -12.02 19.57
N ILE A 224 12.30 -11.78 18.85
CA ILE A 224 11.07 -11.19 19.38
C ILE A 224 10.04 -12.30 19.59
N GLN A 225 9.56 -12.43 20.83
CA GLN A 225 8.45 -13.33 21.16
C GLN A 225 7.13 -12.75 20.65
N THR A 226 6.39 -13.56 19.90
CA THR A 226 5.10 -13.21 19.28
C THR A 226 3.92 -13.98 19.88
N THR A 227 4.16 -14.95 20.76
CA THR A 227 3.11 -15.74 21.42
C THR A 227 2.16 -14.86 22.22
N ARG A 228 0.85 -14.94 21.95
CA ARG A 228 -0.21 -14.10 22.55
C ARG A 228 -0.01 -12.59 22.35
N ARG A 229 0.69 -12.19 21.28
CA ARG A 229 0.92 -10.79 20.91
C ARG A 229 0.35 -10.51 19.54
N SER A 230 -0.05 -9.25 19.33
CA SER A 230 -0.48 -8.74 18.05
C SER A 230 0.74 -8.30 17.24
N THR A 231 0.75 -8.58 15.95
CA THR A 231 1.80 -8.20 15.02
C THR A 231 1.28 -7.20 14.00
N VAL A 232 2.04 -6.13 13.78
CA VAL A 232 1.71 -5.06 12.84
C VAL A 232 2.94 -4.66 12.02
N MET A 233 2.70 -4.12 10.83
CA MET A 233 3.69 -3.52 9.95
C MET A 233 3.66 -2.01 10.16
N LEU A 234 4.79 -1.40 10.49
CA LEU A 234 4.95 0.05 10.64
C LEU A 234 5.42 0.65 9.32
N ILE A 235 4.66 1.63 8.82
CA ILE A 235 4.96 2.30 7.55
C ILE A 235 5.78 3.55 7.80
N ASN A 236 6.90 3.69 7.09
CA ASN A 236 7.72 4.89 7.18
C ASN A 236 7.10 6.08 6.41
N GLU A 237 7.52 7.29 6.74
CA GLU A 237 6.94 8.50 6.13
C GLU A 237 7.21 8.57 4.62
N GLU A 238 8.37 8.09 4.16
CA GLU A 238 8.73 8.06 2.74
C GLU A 238 7.78 7.18 1.91
N MET A 239 7.47 5.97 2.39
CA MET A 239 6.51 5.08 1.74
C MET A 239 5.11 5.69 1.79
N LYS A 240 4.69 6.23 2.95
CA LYS A 240 3.39 6.90 3.09
C LYS A 240 3.22 8.03 2.07
N GLN A 241 4.22 8.90 1.94
CA GLN A 241 4.19 9.99 0.95
C GLN A 241 4.15 9.47 -0.49
N THR A 242 4.84 8.37 -0.77
CA THR A 242 4.79 7.71 -2.09
C THR A 242 3.39 7.19 -2.41
N LEU A 243 2.76 6.47 -1.46
CA LEU A 243 1.40 5.96 -1.61
C LEU A 243 0.36 7.09 -1.72
N LEU A 244 0.50 8.17 -0.95
CA LEU A 244 -0.37 9.35 -1.05
C LEU A 244 -0.31 10.00 -2.44
N ARG A 245 0.90 10.12 -3.01
CA ARG A 245 1.06 10.69 -4.36
C ARG A 245 0.42 9.80 -5.42
N LEU A 246 0.60 8.49 -5.34
CA LEU A 246 -0.04 7.53 -6.25
C LEU A 246 -1.57 7.60 -6.15
N GLU A 247 -2.09 7.67 -4.92
CA GLU A 247 -3.53 7.80 -4.66
C GLU A 247 -4.11 9.09 -5.22
N LYS A 248 -3.40 10.21 -5.02
CA LYS A 248 -3.79 11.52 -5.52
C LYS A 248 -3.82 11.56 -7.04
N ASP A 249 -2.74 11.12 -7.69
CA ASP A 249 -2.64 11.09 -9.16
C ASP A 249 -3.75 10.25 -9.79
N TYR A 250 -4.04 9.06 -9.22
CA TYR A 250 -5.13 8.23 -9.71
C TYR A 250 -6.51 8.88 -9.52
N CYS A 251 -6.74 9.51 -8.37
CA CYS A 251 -7.99 10.22 -8.07
C CYS A 251 -8.23 11.42 -8.98
N GLU A 252 -7.19 12.23 -9.22
CA GLU A 252 -7.24 13.40 -10.10
C GLU A 252 -7.47 12.99 -11.56
N LYS A 253 -6.85 11.89 -12.02
CA LYS A 253 -7.11 11.30 -13.35
C LYS A 253 -8.56 10.84 -13.53
N ALA A 254 -9.20 10.37 -12.46
CA ALA A 254 -10.62 10.03 -12.47
C ALA A 254 -11.55 11.26 -12.36
N GLY A 255 -11.00 12.47 -12.29
CA GLY A 255 -11.76 13.71 -12.15
C GLY A 255 -12.46 13.86 -10.79
N LYS A 256 -11.94 13.18 -9.75
CA LYS A 256 -12.52 13.18 -8.40
C LYS A 256 -11.72 14.07 -7.45
N LYS A 257 -12.37 14.51 -6.36
CA LYS A 257 -11.73 15.36 -5.35
C LYS A 257 -10.92 14.52 -4.37
N PHE A 258 -9.61 14.73 -4.34
CA PHE A 258 -8.72 14.11 -3.35
C PHE A 258 -8.72 14.91 -2.03
N PRO A 259 -8.74 14.25 -0.85
CA PRO A 259 -9.00 12.83 -0.58
C PRO A 259 -10.49 12.51 -0.30
N GLU A 260 -11.36 13.53 -0.26
CA GLU A 260 -12.77 13.45 0.20
C GLU A 260 -13.60 12.38 -0.52
N SER A 261 -13.39 12.23 -1.83
CA SER A 261 -14.19 11.31 -2.64
C SER A 261 -13.81 9.85 -2.46
N ILE A 262 -12.70 9.54 -1.79
CA ILE A 262 -12.14 8.19 -1.73
C ILE A 262 -12.77 7.41 -0.57
N ALA A 263 -13.22 6.19 -0.88
CA ALA A 263 -13.69 5.21 0.08
C ALA A 263 -12.60 4.17 0.39
N LYS A 264 -12.00 3.58 -0.65
CA LYS A 264 -10.95 2.56 -0.55
C LYS A 264 -9.92 2.71 -1.65
N THR A 265 -8.66 2.41 -1.34
CA THR A 265 -7.58 2.35 -2.31
C THR A 265 -6.80 1.06 -2.11
N TYR A 266 -6.65 0.29 -3.20
CA TYR A 266 -5.93 -0.97 -3.21
C TYR A 266 -4.57 -0.78 -3.87
N PHE A 267 -3.53 -1.02 -3.11
CA PHE A 267 -2.15 -1.02 -3.60
C PHE A 267 -1.64 -2.45 -3.67
N GLU A 268 -0.96 -2.76 -4.76
CA GLU A 268 -0.21 -4.00 -4.92
C GLU A 268 1.27 -3.68 -5.07
N SER A 269 2.10 -4.36 -4.29
CA SER A 269 3.53 -4.34 -4.50
C SER A 269 3.91 -5.42 -5.51
N SER A 270 4.62 -5.00 -6.55
CA SER A 270 5.14 -5.88 -7.60
C SER A 270 6.66 -5.73 -7.72
N ALA A 271 7.34 -6.78 -8.14
CA ALA A 271 8.73 -6.68 -8.56
C ALA A 271 8.82 -5.81 -9.83
N GLY A 272 9.74 -4.85 -9.84
CA GLY A 272 9.95 -3.94 -10.96
C GLY A 272 11.43 -3.61 -11.12
N GLY A 273 11.95 -3.68 -12.36
CA GLY A 273 13.35 -3.37 -12.68
C GLY A 273 14.36 -3.90 -11.65
N ASP A 274 15.01 -2.98 -10.93
CA ASP A 274 16.04 -3.24 -9.94
C ASP A 274 15.52 -3.36 -8.48
N GLY A 275 14.21 -3.52 -8.26
CA GLY A 275 13.63 -3.60 -6.93
C GLY A 275 12.13 -3.89 -6.90
N TYR A 276 11.40 -3.12 -6.09
CA TYR A 276 9.96 -3.27 -5.92
C TYR A 276 9.25 -1.94 -6.14
N GLU A 277 8.04 -1.98 -6.70
CA GLU A 277 7.24 -0.78 -6.93
C GLU A 277 5.80 -0.99 -6.47
N TRP A 278 5.21 0.07 -5.91
CA TRP A 278 3.80 0.10 -5.58
C TRP A 278 3.00 0.49 -6.82
N LYS A 279 2.00 -0.31 -7.14
CA LYS A 279 0.99 -0.03 -8.15
C LYS A 279 -0.36 0.15 -7.47
N LEU A 280 -1.09 1.17 -7.89
CA LEU A 280 -2.48 1.34 -7.48
C LEU A 280 -3.34 0.53 -8.46
N ILE A 281 -4.05 -0.46 -7.93
CA ILE A 281 -4.84 -1.42 -8.73
C ILE A 281 -6.27 -0.94 -8.90
N ASP A 282 -6.89 -0.50 -7.82
CA ASP A 282 -8.26 -0.02 -7.82
C ASP A 282 -8.45 1.08 -6.77
N GLN A 283 -9.36 2.00 -7.07
CA GLN A 283 -9.81 3.04 -6.15
C GLN A 283 -11.33 3.10 -6.19
N ARG A 284 -11.94 2.81 -5.04
CA ARG A 284 -13.38 2.95 -4.85
C ARG A 284 -13.68 4.33 -4.31
N TYR A 285 -14.64 4.98 -4.95
CA TYR A 285 -15.13 6.28 -4.55
C TYR A 285 -16.40 6.15 -3.72
N ARG A 286 -16.63 7.15 -2.89
CA ARG A 286 -17.89 7.28 -2.15
C ARG A 286 -19.02 7.55 -3.15
N PRO A 287 -20.23 7.01 -2.90
CA PRO A 287 -21.41 7.50 -3.59
C PRO A 287 -21.47 9.03 -3.37
N GLY A 288 -21.60 9.77 -4.47
CA GLY A 288 -21.68 11.23 -4.41
C GLY A 288 -22.84 11.65 -3.50
N ARG A 289 -22.62 12.70 -2.70
CA ARG A 289 -23.72 13.44 -2.08
C ARG A 289 -24.53 14.13 -3.17
#